data_AF-A0AA47A3J1-F1
#
_entry.id   AF-A0AA47A3J1-F1
#
_cell.length_a   1.000
_cell.length_b   1.000
_cell.length_c   1.000
_cell.angle_alpha   90.00
_cell.angle_beta   90.00
_cell.angle_gamma   90.00
#
_symmetry.space_group_name_H-M   'P 1'
#
loop_
_entity.id
_entity.type
_entity.pdbx_description
1 polymer ?
#
loop_
_entity_poly.entity_id
_entity_poly.type
_entity_poly.pdbx_seq_one_letter_code
_entity_poly.pdbx_strand_id
1 'polypeptide(L)'
;MIRFLILILVGHLCYGNETNDEKNQISDFLNALRDAKYVSYSKKDFAEFLVQCHKEGVPEDFKKGFGSNLNGANFNQLYLSKSVFDGVSLIGADFSNTDLSDVSFIDVDLRGANFSNANLHGIKIKGTNLSFTKFVSANLTDIVFDQSNVSYADFISSDLKKVSMHNVIGLHTNFSNVKMNFSNLSNSNVSHVNFSDSEINDTVMQKNNLDNASFFGVDAYKLKIQFSSLKNANIYGAELKESDFTGSNLSAAYLNSSIIINSNFDETNLSNTQISYVNDDNSSFVQSILNGSKIKHTYVSEANLQDADLSNIDFSFSELHQVNVSNADIRHGKFHNTKVANSNMNGSFFDHSLFTSAKIEDSDLSTTSMYKIKIQDSQVYNSTLSRHNIDSSEIENSTFFNLLADNSSWSNLKVTNSNFIESDFRSSLLHANAFRKTSFFLSNLSNSTISDMSFHSSSIYKSSVADVHLTGCKFDNSILIDNQGQEKLTGSENAITSIEDLQEKISQGEKFNVNYSYFEFKDMNLENADFSNSTLSRAKFVNVNLNKANFEKTDLRYTVFDNSSLIGTNLSNSNLEGSSFLNSDPKSTMLKNAKKNDRKK
;
A
#
# COMPACT_ATOMS: atom_id res chain seq x y z
N MET A 1 -29.07 31.33 20.19
CA MET A 1 -27.99 31.18 19.19
C MET A 1 -26.60 31.52 19.76
N ILE A 2 -26.35 32.76 20.22
CA ILE A 2 -25.05 33.20 20.80
C ILE A 2 -24.56 32.32 21.96
N ARG A 3 -25.45 31.93 22.91
CA ARG A 3 -25.09 31.04 24.02
C ARG A 3 -24.69 29.62 23.59
N PHE A 4 -25.21 29.12 22.47
CA PHE A 4 -24.90 27.79 21.94
C PHE A 4 -23.55 27.78 21.22
N LEU A 5 -23.23 28.84 20.48
CA LEU A 5 -21.90 29.10 19.90
C LEU A 5 -20.82 29.22 20.97
N ILE A 6 -21.09 29.95 22.06
CA ILE A 6 -20.17 30.06 23.20
C ILE A 6 -19.92 28.68 23.84
N LEU A 7 -20.94 27.81 23.94
CA LEU A 7 -20.78 26.46 24.48
C LEU A 7 -19.93 25.55 23.58
N ILE A 8 -20.06 25.63 22.26
CA ILE A 8 -19.21 24.89 21.30
C ILE A 8 -17.75 25.40 21.33
N LEU A 9 -17.56 26.72 21.37
CA LEU A 9 -16.25 27.37 21.48
C LEU A 9 -15.54 27.06 22.80
N VAL A 10 -16.27 27.09 23.93
CA VAL A 10 -15.74 26.70 25.25
C VAL A 10 -15.39 25.21 25.28
N GLY A 11 -16.13 24.37 24.55
CA GLY A 11 -15.76 22.97 24.35
C GLY A 11 -14.42 22.78 23.63
N HIS A 12 -14.11 23.60 22.62
CA HIS A 12 -12.82 23.56 21.91
C HIS A 12 -11.66 24.07 22.78
N LEU A 13 -11.84 25.21 23.47
CA LEU A 13 -10.86 25.80 24.38
C LEU A 13 -10.45 24.87 25.55
N CYS A 14 -11.39 24.06 26.05
CA CYS A 14 -11.17 23.20 27.21
C CYS A 14 -10.52 21.85 26.88
N TYR A 15 -10.55 21.41 25.62
CA TYR A 15 -10.17 20.04 25.23
C TYR A 15 -9.20 19.94 24.03
N GLY A 16 -8.85 21.06 23.37
CA GLY A 16 -7.91 21.09 22.24
C GLY A 16 -6.49 21.53 22.60
N ASN A 17 -5.48 20.95 21.94
CA ASN A 17 -4.11 21.46 21.91
C ASN A 17 -4.03 22.68 20.97
N GLU A 18 -4.67 23.78 21.34
CA GLU A 18 -4.69 25.01 20.54
C GLU A 18 -3.38 25.81 20.68
N THR A 19 -2.98 26.46 19.58
CA THR A 19 -1.86 27.40 19.55
C THR A 19 -2.22 28.74 20.22
N ASN A 20 -1.23 29.54 20.61
CA ASN A 20 -1.48 30.85 21.24
C ASN A 20 -2.25 31.82 20.32
N ASP A 21 -2.03 31.75 19.01
CA ASP A 21 -2.71 32.60 18.03
C ASP A 21 -4.21 32.27 17.93
N GLU A 22 -4.58 31.00 17.97
CA GLU A 22 -5.98 30.53 17.97
C GLU A 22 -6.74 31.06 19.21
N LYS A 23 -6.13 30.95 20.40
CA LYS A 23 -6.73 31.47 21.65
C LYS A 23 -6.96 32.98 21.60
N ASN A 24 -6.03 33.73 20.99
CA ASN A 24 -6.18 35.17 20.82
C ASN A 24 -7.36 35.48 19.87
N GLN A 25 -7.47 34.80 18.73
CA GLN A 25 -8.59 35.01 17.79
C GLN A 25 -9.96 34.68 18.43
N ILE A 26 -10.03 33.59 19.21
CA ILE A 26 -11.24 33.23 19.96
C ILE A 26 -11.56 34.30 21.01
N SER A 27 -10.57 34.74 21.79
CA SER A 27 -10.74 35.78 22.80
C SER A 27 -11.24 37.09 22.17
N ASP A 28 -10.66 37.49 21.04
CA ASP A 28 -11.06 38.69 20.31
C ASP A 28 -12.49 38.59 19.79
N PHE A 29 -12.91 37.42 19.30
CA PHE A 29 -14.30 37.18 18.92
C PHE A 29 -15.26 37.23 20.12
N LEU A 30 -14.91 36.61 21.25
CA LEU A 30 -15.74 36.65 22.46
C LEU A 30 -15.87 38.07 23.01
N ASN A 31 -14.81 38.87 22.96
CA ASN A 31 -14.84 40.29 23.32
C ASN A 31 -15.75 41.08 22.38
N ALA A 32 -15.63 40.87 21.07
CA ALA A 32 -16.48 41.51 20.07
C ALA A 32 -17.97 41.16 20.27
N LEU A 33 -18.29 39.90 20.57
CA LEU A 33 -19.65 39.46 20.92
C LEU A 33 -20.18 40.11 22.20
N ARG A 34 -19.32 40.30 23.22
CA ARG A 34 -19.71 40.97 24.47
C ARG A 34 -20.17 42.40 24.21
N ASP A 35 -19.52 43.06 23.26
CA ASP A 35 -19.71 44.48 22.96
C ASP A 35 -20.78 44.72 21.86
N ALA A 36 -21.32 43.66 21.25
CA ALA A 36 -22.34 43.68 20.19
C ALA A 36 -23.74 44.24 20.60
N LYS A 37 -23.89 44.82 21.80
CA LYS A 37 -25.19 45.25 22.36
C LYS A 37 -25.73 46.59 21.88
N TYR A 38 -25.11 47.23 20.88
CA TYR A 38 -25.53 48.55 20.40
C TYR A 38 -25.90 48.49 18.93
N VAL A 39 -27.19 48.63 18.65
CA VAL A 39 -27.74 48.78 17.31
C VAL A 39 -27.92 50.27 17.06
N SER A 40 -27.38 50.83 15.97
CA SER A 40 -27.34 52.29 15.75
C SER A 40 -28.64 52.94 15.26
N TYR A 41 -29.72 52.15 15.09
CA TYR A 41 -31.00 52.61 14.52
C TYR A 41 -32.17 52.58 15.52
N SER A 42 -33.21 53.37 15.25
CA SER A 42 -34.47 53.29 16.00
C SER A 42 -35.28 52.06 15.56
N LYS A 43 -35.95 51.40 16.50
CA LYS A 43 -36.79 50.21 16.21
C LYS A 43 -37.88 50.49 15.17
N LYS A 44 -38.32 51.75 15.06
CA LYS A 44 -39.39 52.16 14.14
C LYS A 44 -38.88 52.21 12.70
N ASP A 45 -37.73 52.86 12.47
CA ASP A 45 -37.16 53.02 11.12
C ASP A 45 -36.79 51.65 10.53
N PHE A 46 -36.27 50.74 11.36
CA PHE A 46 -35.98 49.38 10.92
C PHE A 46 -37.24 48.56 10.64
N ALA A 47 -38.31 48.71 11.43
CA ALA A 47 -39.56 48.02 11.17
C ALA A 47 -40.23 48.50 9.87
N GLU A 48 -40.18 49.79 9.57
CA GLU A 48 -40.68 50.35 8.30
C GLU A 48 -39.87 49.81 7.11
N PHE A 49 -38.55 49.74 7.23
CA PHE A 49 -37.67 49.11 6.25
C PHE A 49 -37.99 47.62 6.03
N LEU A 50 -38.15 46.84 7.11
CA LEU A 50 -38.49 45.42 7.03
C LEU A 50 -39.79 45.18 6.25
N VAL A 51 -40.81 46.03 6.44
CA VAL A 51 -42.07 45.94 5.69
C VAL A 51 -41.86 46.22 4.20
N GLN A 52 -40.98 47.15 3.85
CA GLN A 52 -40.71 47.54 2.46
C GLN A 52 -39.90 46.47 1.71
N CYS A 53 -38.89 45.87 2.34
CA CYS A 53 -38.03 44.84 1.73
C CYS A 53 -38.76 43.53 1.39
N HIS A 54 -39.83 43.18 2.10
CA HIS A 54 -40.61 41.97 1.82
C HIS A 54 -41.47 42.05 0.54
N LYS A 55 -41.63 43.24 -0.07
CA LYS A 55 -42.58 43.43 -1.17
C LYS A 55 -41.96 43.30 -2.56
N GLU A 56 -40.75 43.86 -2.78
CA GLU A 56 -40.09 43.88 -4.09
C GLU A 56 -38.54 43.80 -4.02
N GLY A 57 -37.94 43.81 -2.82
CA GLY A 57 -36.49 44.02 -2.64
C GLY A 57 -36.09 45.47 -2.92
N VAL A 58 -35.36 46.11 -2.00
CA VAL A 58 -34.90 47.50 -2.17
C VAL A 58 -33.38 47.51 -2.00
N PRO A 59 -32.61 47.91 -3.03
CA PRO A 59 -31.19 48.20 -2.88
C PRO A 59 -31.04 49.38 -1.91
N GLU A 60 -30.47 49.12 -0.73
CA GLU A 60 -30.27 50.13 0.31
C GLU A 60 -28.79 50.28 0.65
N ASP A 61 -28.35 51.51 0.91
CA ASP A 61 -27.05 51.79 1.53
C ASP A 61 -27.24 51.79 3.05
N PHE A 62 -26.91 50.66 3.67
CA PHE A 62 -27.19 50.43 5.08
C PHE A 62 -26.39 51.35 6.00
N LYS A 63 -25.19 51.77 5.59
CA LYS A 63 -24.39 52.70 6.37
C LYS A 63 -25.03 54.07 6.39
N LYS A 64 -25.55 54.52 5.25
CA LYS A 64 -26.25 55.81 5.13
C LYS A 64 -27.62 55.79 5.82
N GLY A 65 -28.37 54.69 5.70
CA GLY A 65 -29.70 54.56 6.27
C GLY A 65 -29.73 54.30 7.77
N PHE A 66 -28.82 53.46 8.28
CA PHE A 66 -28.90 52.91 9.64
C PHE A 66 -27.63 53.07 10.48
N GLY A 67 -26.57 53.64 9.91
CA GLY A 67 -25.28 53.83 10.56
C GLY A 67 -24.33 52.64 10.41
N SER A 68 -23.14 52.74 11.01
CA SER A 68 -22.06 51.77 10.82
C SER A 68 -22.06 50.58 11.78
N ASN A 69 -23.03 50.48 12.69
CA ASN A 69 -23.10 49.39 13.67
C ASN A 69 -24.46 48.68 13.65
N LEU A 70 -24.49 47.55 12.94
CA LEU A 70 -25.65 46.68 12.78
C LEU A 70 -25.37 45.30 13.41
N ASN A 71 -24.54 45.26 14.45
CA ASN A 71 -24.22 44.02 15.16
C ASN A 71 -25.50 43.36 15.72
N GLY A 72 -25.64 42.06 15.49
CA GLY A 72 -26.81 41.28 15.91
C GLY A 72 -28.12 41.65 15.22
N ALA A 73 -28.10 42.49 14.17
CA ALA A 73 -29.30 42.82 13.40
C ALA A 73 -29.91 41.58 12.75
N ASN A 74 -31.23 41.57 12.58
CA ASN A 74 -31.97 40.47 11.99
C ASN A 74 -32.48 40.84 10.60
N PHE A 75 -31.91 40.19 9.58
CA PHE A 75 -32.22 40.30 8.16
C PHE A 75 -32.79 38.99 7.57
N ASN A 76 -33.19 38.06 8.43
CA ASN A 76 -33.73 36.76 8.03
C ASN A 76 -34.90 36.93 7.04
N GLN A 77 -34.90 36.12 5.98
CA GLN A 77 -35.95 36.06 4.95
C GLN A 77 -36.15 37.34 4.11
N LEU A 78 -35.24 38.32 4.19
CA LEU A 78 -35.34 39.54 3.39
C LEU A 78 -34.83 39.36 1.95
N TYR A 79 -35.36 40.18 1.04
CA TYR A 79 -34.82 40.37 -0.30
C TYR A 79 -33.91 41.60 -0.31
N LEU A 80 -32.60 41.38 -0.24
CA LEU A 80 -31.59 42.43 -0.12
C LEU A 80 -30.66 42.52 -1.34
N SER A 81 -31.03 41.87 -2.43
CA SER A 81 -30.26 41.88 -3.68
C SER A 81 -29.83 43.30 -4.06
N LYS A 82 -28.55 43.46 -4.44
CA LYS A 82 -27.91 44.74 -4.82
C LYS A 82 -27.75 45.78 -3.70
N SER A 83 -28.03 45.45 -2.44
CA SER A 83 -27.79 46.36 -1.31
C SER A 83 -26.30 46.56 -1.03
N VAL A 84 -25.96 47.62 -0.29
CA VAL A 84 -24.59 47.99 0.07
C VAL A 84 -24.43 48.01 1.58
N PHE A 85 -23.51 47.19 2.10
CA PHE A 85 -23.15 47.13 3.53
C PHE A 85 -21.75 47.67 3.82
N ASP A 86 -21.13 48.36 2.86
CA ASP A 86 -19.72 48.72 2.92
C ASP A 86 -19.35 49.51 4.20
N GLY A 87 -18.30 49.06 4.89
CA GLY A 87 -17.80 49.68 6.11
C GLY A 87 -18.76 49.64 7.30
N VAL A 88 -19.70 48.69 7.32
CA VAL A 88 -20.62 48.40 8.44
C VAL A 88 -20.08 47.24 9.28
N SER A 89 -20.27 47.30 10.59
CA SER A 89 -20.07 46.17 11.51
C SER A 89 -21.35 45.33 11.57
N LEU A 90 -21.24 44.05 11.23
CA LEU A 90 -22.35 43.07 11.14
C LEU A 90 -22.08 41.83 12.01
N ILE A 91 -21.33 42.01 13.10
CA ILE A 91 -20.93 40.92 13.99
C ILE A 91 -22.19 40.25 14.56
N GLY A 92 -22.32 38.95 14.34
CA GLY A 92 -23.45 38.15 14.81
C GLY A 92 -24.80 38.48 14.16
N ALA A 93 -24.84 39.24 13.06
CA ALA A 93 -26.07 39.51 12.33
C ALA A 93 -26.67 38.23 11.71
N ASP A 94 -27.99 38.19 11.55
CA ASP A 94 -28.72 37.05 11.00
C ASP A 94 -29.23 37.35 9.59
N PHE A 95 -28.60 36.78 8.57
CA PHE A 95 -28.94 36.82 7.15
C PHE A 95 -29.50 35.48 6.65
N SER A 96 -30.02 34.63 7.54
CA SER A 96 -30.48 33.31 7.11
C SER A 96 -31.69 33.39 6.19
N ASN A 97 -31.72 32.55 5.16
CA ASN A 97 -32.77 32.52 4.12
C ASN A 97 -32.96 33.84 3.35
N THR A 98 -31.93 34.70 3.32
CA THR A 98 -31.96 36.00 2.64
C THR A 98 -31.43 35.87 1.20
N ASP A 99 -32.01 36.61 0.25
CA ASP A 99 -31.39 36.80 -1.07
C ASP A 99 -30.42 37.99 -1.02
N LEU A 100 -29.12 37.69 -1.08
CA LEU A 100 -28.02 38.64 -1.05
C LEU A 100 -27.30 38.73 -2.41
N SER A 101 -27.89 38.21 -3.48
CA SER A 101 -27.28 38.29 -4.82
C SER A 101 -26.85 39.73 -5.16
N ASP A 102 -25.64 39.88 -5.70
CA ASP A 102 -25.04 41.17 -6.07
C ASP A 102 -24.87 42.20 -4.93
N VAL A 103 -24.87 41.77 -3.66
CA VAL A 103 -24.60 42.66 -2.50
C VAL A 103 -23.12 43.04 -2.40
N SER A 104 -22.83 44.25 -1.91
CA SER A 104 -21.47 44.69 -1.57
C SER A 104 -21.18 44.58 -0.07
N PHE A 105 -20.06 43.92 0.27
CA PHE A 105 -19.53 43.75 1.64
C PHE A 105 -18.07 44.24 1.76
N ILE A 106 -17.74 45.41 1.21
CA ILE A 106 -16.38 45.96 1.26
C ILE A 106 -16.07 46.50 2.66
N ASP A 107 -14.93 46.14 3.23
CA ASP A 107 -14.48 46.58 4.56
C ASP A 107 -15.49 46.32 5.69
N VAL A 108 -16.23 45.21 5.61
CA VAL A 108 -17.25 44.81 6.58
C VAL A 108 -16.67 43.84 7.61
N ASP A 109 -17.12 43.92 8.86
CA ASP A 109 -16.85 42.89 9.87
C ASP A 109 -18.04 41.94 9.99
N LEU A 110 -17.87 40.71 9.50
CA LEU A 110 -18.92 39.69 9.43
C LEU A 110 -18.75 38.59 10.48
N ARG A 111 -17.88 38.75 11.48
CA ARG A 111 -17.60 37.70 12.46
C ARG A 111 -18.87 37.16 13.11
N GLY A 112 -19.03 35.83 13.09
CA GLY A 112 -20.19 35.16 13.69
C GLY A 112 -21.53 35.40 13.00
N ALA A 113 -21.58 36.08 11.85
CA ALA A 113 -22.82 36.29 11.11
C ALA A 113 -23.40 34.96 10.58
N ASN A 114 -24.72 34.90 10.46
CA ASN A 114 -25.45 33.71 10.03
C ASN A 114 -26.04 33.89 8.64
N PHE A 115 -25.47 33.22 7.64
CA PHE A 115 -25.90 33.15 6.25
C PHE A 115 -26.54 31.81 5.88
N SER A 116 -27.03 31.03 6.85
CA SER A 116 -27.63 29.72 6.55
C SER A 116 -28.78 29.82 5.54
N ASN A 117 -28.76 28.97 4.51
CA ASN A 117 -29.70 28.96 3.38
C ASN A 117 -29.76 30.27 2.56
N ALA A 118 -28.82 31.19 2.72
CA ALA A 118 -28.81 32.44 1.97
C ALA A 118 -28.27 32.24 0.55
N ASN A 119 -28.66 33.13 -0.36
CA ASN A 119 -28.11 33.19 -1.71
C ASN A 119 -27.05 34.29 -1.82
N LEU A 120 -25.77 33.92 -1.91
CA LEU A 120 -24.63 34.84 -2.06
C LEU A 120 -23.87 34.65 -3.38
N HIS A 121 -24.56 34.17 -4.41
CA HIS A 121 -23.94 33.90 -5.71
C HIS A 121 -23.21 35.13 -6.26
N GLY A 122 -21.97 34.94 -6.72
CA GLY A 122 -21.19 35.95 -7.45
C GLY A 122 -20.62 37.09 -6.61
N ILE A 123 -20.79 37.07 -5.28
CA ILE A 123 -20.35 38.17 -4.41
C ILE A 123 -18.82 38.18 -4.28
N LYS A 124 -18.23 39.37 -4.13
CA LYS A 124 -16.81 39.55 -3.81
C LYS A 124 -16.64 40.01 -2.37
N ILE A 125 -16.01 39.16 -1.56
CA ILE A 125 -15.70 39.38 -0.15
C ILE A 125 -14.19 39.17 0.03
N LYS A 126 -13.40 40.22 -0.22
CA LYS A 126 -11.94 40.14 -0.21
C LYS A 126 -11.36 40.76 1.06
N GLY A 127 -10.43 40.08 1.73
CA GLY A 127 -9.71 40.61 2.89
C GLY A 127 -10.58 40.76 4.15
N THR A 128 -11.74 40.11 4.18
CA THR A 128 -12.74 40.28 5.24
C THR A 128 -12.52 39.29 6.38
N ASN A 129 -12.87 39.69 7.61
CA ASN A 129 -12.94 38.75 8.72
C ASN A 129 -14.32 38.08 8.78
N LEU A 130 -14.36 36.81 8.40
CA LEU A 130 -15.49 35.90 8.38
C LEU A 130 -15.33 34.80 9.44
N SER A 131 -14.49 35.00 10.45
CA SER A 131 -14.32 33.98 11.47
C SER A 131 -15.64 33.69 12.18
N PHE A 132 -15.89 32.41 12.47
CA PHE A 132 -17.11 31.91 13.13
C PHE A 132 -18.43 32.11 12.36
N THR A 133 -18.40 32.54 11.09
CA THR A 133 -19.63 32.68 10.28
C THR A 133 -20.28 31.34 9.96
N LYS A 134 -21.60 31.35 9.74
CA LYS A 134 -22.34 30.18 9.28
C LYS A 134 -22.84 30.36 7.86
N PHE A 135 -22.43 29.49 6.96
CA PHE A 135 -22.89 29.36 5.58
C PHE A 135 -23.62 28.03 5.32
N VAL A 136 -24.16 27.40 6.37
CA VAL A 136 -24.84 26.10 6.25
C VAL A 136 -25.91 26.13 5.16
N SER A 137 -25.79 25.25 4.17
CA SER A 137 -26.70 25.16 3.03
C SER A 137 -26.86 26.44 2.19
N ALA A 138 -25.91 27.38 2.28
CA ALA A 138 -25.90 28.58 1.45
C ALA A 138 -25.50 28.29 0.00
N ASN A 139 -25.98 29.11 -0.93
CA ASN A 139 -25.45 29.15 -2.29
C ASN A 139 -24.29 30.15 -2.36
N LEU A 140 -23.09 29.63 -2.52
CA LEU A 140 -21.82 30.37 -2.59
C LEU A 140 -21.16 30.20 -3.96
N THR A 141 -21.93 29.84 -4.99
CA THR A 141 -21.39 29.65 -6.34
C THR A 141 -20.73 30.94 -6.82
N ASP A 142 -19.52 30.85 -7.38
CA ASP A 142 -18.77 31.98 -7.96
C ASP A 142 -18.43 33.11 -6.97
N ILE A 143 -18.42 32.81 -5.66
CA ILE A 143 -18.02 33.78 -4.64
C ILE A 143 -16.49 33.92 -4.56
N VAL A 144 -16.01 35.11 -4.20
CA VAL A 144 -14.58 35.38 -4.00
C VAL A 144 -14.31 35.72 -2.53
N PHE A 145 -13.59 34.85 -1.82
CA PHE A 145 -13.14 35.01 -0.44
C PHE A 145 -11.65 35.36 -0.30
N ASP A 146 -10.95 35.67 -1.39
CA ASP A 146 -9.50 35.91 -1.38
C ASP A 146 -9.00 36.77 -0.21
N GLN A 147 -7.88 36.37 0.39
CA GLN A 147 -7.22 37.07 1.51
C GLN A 147 -8.06 37.20 2.79
N SER A 148 -9.23 36.55 2.85
CA SER A 148 -10.12 36.63 4.02
C SER A 148 -9.70 35.67 5.13
N ASN A 149 -10.21 35.91 6.34
CA ASN A 149 -10.13 34.96 7.44
C ASN A 149 -11.49 34.25 7.60
N VAL A 150 -11.56 32.97 7.25
CA VAL A 150 -12.75 32.10 7.39
C VAL A 150 -12.57 31.06 8.51
N SER A 151 -11.66 31.30 9.45
CA SER A 151 -11.37 30.35 10.53
C SER A 151 -12.61 30.09 11.38
N TYR A 152 -12.83 28.81 11.74
CA TYR A 152 -14.01 28.34 12.48
C TYR A 152 -15.36 28.60 11.78
N ALA A 153 -15.36 28.99 10.51
CA ALA A 153 -16.59 29.14 9.74
C ALA A 153 -17.18 27.76 9.40
N ASP A 154 -18.50 27.72 9.29
CA ASP A 154 -19.27 26.52 9.01
C ASP A 154 -19.92 26.60 7.63
N PHE A 155 -19.41 25.82 6.67
CA PHE A 155 -19.89 25.74 5.29
C PHE A 155 -20.70 24.47 5.02
N ILE A 156 -21.16 23.74 6.05
CA ILE A 156 -21.81 22.43 5.90
C ILE A 156 -22.89 22.45 4.81
N SER A 157 -22.82 21.50 3.87
CA SER A 157 -23.83 21.32 2.81
C SER A 157 -24.05 22.52 1.90
N SER A 158 -23.09 23.45 1.80
CA SER A 158 -23.16 24.60 0.88
C SER A 158 -22.69 24.24 -0.54
N ASP A 159 -23.15 25.03 -1.52
CA ASP A 159 -22.66 24.95 -2.91
C ASP A 159 -21.52 25.96 -3.10
N LEU A 160 -20.30 25.45 -3.19
CA LEU A 160 -19.04 26.20 -3.32
C LEU A 160 -18.45 26.07 -4.73
N LYS A 161 -19.25 25.78 -5.75
CA LYS A 161 -18.75 25.70 -7.13
C LYS A 161 -18.11 27.01 -7.57
N LYS A 162 -16.92 26.91 -8.17
CA LYS A 162 -16.14 28.06 -8.69
C LYS A 162 -15.77 29.07 -7.61
N VAL A 163 -15.60 28.64 -6.36
CA VAL A 163 -15.18 29.56 -5.29
C VAL A 163 -13.70 29.90 -5.43
N SER A 164 -13.37 31.17 -5.19
CA SER A 164 -11.99 31.62 -5.04
C SER A 164 -11.67 31.87 -3.57
N MET A 165 -10.69 31.18 -3.02
CA MET A 165 -10.18 31.32 -1.65
C MET A 165 -8.64 31.39 -1.68
N HIS A 166 -8.08 32.29 -2.50
CA HIS A 166 -6.64 32.44 -2.59
C HIS A 166 -6.07 33.21 -1.39
N ASN A 167 -4.98 32.73 -0.78
CA ASN A 167 -4.35 33.33 0.41
C ASN A 167 -5.29 33.47 1.61
N VAL A 168 -6.18 32.49 1.82
CA VAL A 168 -7.14 32.51 2.94
C VAL A 168 -6.49 31.98 4.22
N ILE A 169 -6.97 32.46 5.37
CA ILE A 169 -6.74 31.81 6.67
C ILE A 169 -8.05 31.14 7.07
N GLY A 170 -8.08 29.81 7.12
CA GLY A 170 -9.28 29.01 7.40
C GLY A 170 -9.00 27.88 8.39
N LEU A 171 -8.47 28.23 9.56
CA LEU A 171 -8.17 27.26 10.61
C LEU A 171 -9.48 26.67 11.14
N HIS A 172 -9.55 25.34 11.28
CA HIS A 172 -10.74 24.65 11.80
C HIS A 172 -12.04 24.94 11.03
N THR A 173 -11.95 25.36 9.77
CA THR A 173 -13.12 25.60 8.93
C THR A 173 -13.81 24.26 8.61
N ASN A 174 -15.14 24.24 8.67
CA ASN A 174 -15.91 23.04 8.36
C ASN A 174 -16.53 23.11 6.98
N PHE A 175 -15.99 22.34 6.04
CA PHE A 175 -16.49 22.11 4.68
C PHE A 175 -17.15 20.73 4.52
N SER A 176 -17.66 20.09 5.57
CA SER A 176 -18.25 18.75 5.38
C SER A 176 -19.50 18.78 4.49
N ASN A 177 -19.64 17.77 3.63
CA ASN A 177 -20.73 17.60 2.68
C ASN A 177 -20.89 18.76 1.68
N VAL A 178 -19.81 19.47 1.31
CA VAL A 178 -19.88 20.56 0.33
C VAL A 178 -19.71 20.05 -1.10
N LYS A 179 -20.10 20.90 -2.06
CA LYS A 179 -19.76 20.75 -3.47
C LYS A 179 -18.79 21.85 -3.87
N MET A 180 -17.53 21.52 -4.11
CA MET A 180 -16.47 22.52 -4.31
C MET A 180 -15.93 22.52 -5.75
N ASN A 181 -16.73 22.13 -6.74
CA ASN A 181 -16.19 21.89 -8.09
C ASN A 181 -15.61 23.16 -8.76
N PHE A 182 -14.48 23.02 -9.47
CA PHE A 182 -13.80 24.11 -10.20
C PHE A 182 -13.29 25.26 -9.33
N SER A 183 -12.91 24.96 -8.09
CA SER A 183 -12.54 25.98 -7.10
C SER A 183 -11.04 26.12 -6.90
N ASN A 184 -10.61 27.20 -6.24
CA ASN A 184 -9.20 27.45 -5.96
C ASN A 184 -9.00 27.90 -4.50
N LEU A 185 -8.21 27.14 -3.74
CA LEU A 185 -7.85 27.42 -2.36
C LEU A 185 -6.34 27.67 -2.19
N SER A 186 -5.61 27.92 -3.28
CA SER A 186 -4.14 27.89 -3.27
C SER A 186 -3.51 28.97 -2.37
N ASN A 187 -2.37 28.64 -1.77
CA ASN A 187 -1.56 29.50 -0.88
C ASN A 187 -2.27 29.88 0.44
N SER A 188 -3.16 29.01 0.92
CA SER A 188 -3.95 29.22 2.13
C SER A 188 -3.42 28.41 3.31
N ASN A 189 -3.74 28.88 4.51
CA ASN A 189 -3.56 28.12 5.74
C ASN A 189 -4.92 27.61 6.22
N VAL A 190 -5.18 26.33 6.01
CA VAL A 190 -6.43 25.64 6.31
C VAL A 190 -6.15 24.37 7.13
N SER A 191 -5.23 24.45 8.09
CA SER A 191 -4.98 23.34 9.00
C SER A 191 -6.22 22.99 9.83
N HIS A 192 -6.41 21.71 10.14
CA HIS A 192 -7.59 21.18 10.84
C HIS A 192 -8.92 21.38 10.10
N VAL A 193 -8.88 21.69 8.80
CA VAL A 193 -10.08 21.80 7.98
C VAL A 193 -10.79 20.46 7.83
N ASN A 194 -12.12 20.48 7.80
CA ASN A 194 -12.94 19.30 7.62
C ASN A 194 -13.61 19.29 6.23
N PHE A 195 -13.18 18.43 5.33
CA PHE A 195 -13.79 18.18 4.01
C PHE A 195 -14.63 16.90 3.97
N SER A 196 -14.92 16.25 5.10
CA SER A 196 -15.55 14.93 5.09
C SER A 196 -16.82 14.86 4.23
N ASP A 197 -16.99 13.76 3.49
CA ASP A 197 -18.14 13.45 2.64
C ASP A 197 -18.42 14.50 1.54
N SER A 198 -17.40 15.26 1.12
CA SER A 198 -17.55 16.31 0.10
C SER A 198 -17.25 15.84 -1.32
N GLU A 199 -17.83 16.53 -2.29
CA GLU A 199 -17.51 16.42 -3.72
C GLU A 199 -16.53 17.54 -4.10
N ILE A 200 -15.29 17.19 -4.46
CA ILE A 200 -14.20 18.17 -4.67
C ILE A 200 -13.55 17.97 -6.04
N ASN A 201 -14.33 18.22 -7.09
CA ASN A 201 -13.89 17.97 -8.46
C ASN A 201 -13.16 19.18 -9.07
N ASP A 202 -12.14 18.94 -9.90
CA ASP A 202 -11.41 19.97 -10.65
C ASP A 202 -10.94 21.15 -9.76
N THR A 203 -10.58 20.87 -8.50
CA THR A 203 -10.24 21.89 -7.50
C THR A 203 -8.74 21.99 -7.32
N VAL A 204 -8.23 23.21 -7.14
CA VAL A 204 -6.80 23.49 -6.98
C VAL A 204 -6.50 23.93 -5.55
N MET A 205 -5.68 23.15 -4.86
CA MET A 205 -5.20 23.37 -3.50
C MET A 205 -3.67 23.30 -3.43
N GLN A 206 -2.99 24.15 -4.21
CA GLN A 206 -1.52 24.17 -4.24
C GLN A 206 -0.91 25.03 -3.12
N LYS A 207 0.25 24.62 -2.60
CA LYS A 207 1.04 25.38 -1.61
C LYS A 207 0.24 25.71 -0.34
N ASN A 208 -0.59 24.77 0.09
CA ASN A 208 -1.43 24.92 1.27
C ASN A 208 -0.81 24.30 2.52
N ASN A 209 -1.21 24.82 3.66
CA ASN A 209 -1.14 24.07 4.91
C ASN A 209 -2.50 23.40 5.17
N LEU A 210 -2.55 22.08 5.04
CA LEU A 210 -3.68 21.18 5.29
C LEU A 210 -3.33 20.16 6.40
N ASP A 211 -2.38 20.50 7.28
CA ASP A 211 -2.00 19.62 8.38
C ASP A 211 -3.22 19.31 9.26
N ASN A 212 -3.38 18.03 9.61
CA ASN A 212 -4.52 17.49 10.36
C ASN A 212 -5.89 17.70 9.69
N ALA A 213 -5.94 17.92 8.38
CA ALA A 213 -7.19 17.99 7.63
C ALA A 213 -7.92 16.64 7.59
N SER A 214 -9.25 16.67 7.50
CA SER A 214 -10.07 15.48 7.24
C SER A 214 -10.60 15.49 5.81
N PHE A 215 -10.22 14.50 5.03
CA PHE A 215 -10.75 14.12 3.72
C PHE A 215 -11.53 12.79 3.79
N PHE A 216 -12.05 12.44 4.97
CA PHE A 216 -12.79 11.19 5.17
C PHE A 216 -13.95 11.07 4.17
N GLY A 217 -13.99 9.98 3.39
CA GLY A 217 -15.08 9.71 2.45
C GLY A 217 -15.25 10.73 1.33
N VAL A 218 -14.24 11.55 1.03
CA VAL A 218 -14.30 12.53 -0.07
C VAL A 218 -14.37 11.83 -1.42
N ASP A 219 -15.22 12.32 -2.33
CA ASP A 219 -15.20 11.96 -3.75
C ASP A 219 -14.50 13.08 -4.54
N ALA A 220 -13.33 12.76 -5.07
CA ALA A 220 -12.47 13.69 -5.78
C ALA A 220 -12.09 13.19 -7.17
N TYR A 221 -12.43 13.99 -8.17
CA TYR A 221 -11.97 13.86 -9.54
C TYR A 221 -11.10 15.05 -9.92
N LYS A 222 -9.87 14.81 -10.38
CA LYS A 222 -8.93 15.89 -10.80
C LYS A 222 -8.61 16.92 -9.70
N LEU A 223 -8.59 16.48 -8.44
CA LEU A 223 -8.17 17.30 -7.33
C LEU A 223 -6.65 17.50 -7.37
N LYS A 224 -6.19 18.75 -7.25
CA LYS A 224 -4.76 19.10 -7.29
C LYS A 224 -4.30 19.63 -5.94
N ILE A 225 -3.66 18.79 -5.14
CA ILE A 225 -3.02 19.17 -3.87
C ILE A 225 -1.51 19.06 -4.01
N GLN A 226 -0.88 19.97 -4.76
CA GLN A 226 0.56 19.92 -5.04
C GLN A 226 1.35 20.85 -4.13
N PHE A 227 2.56 20.43 -3.75
CA PHE A 227 3.49 21.20 -2.90
C PHE A 227 2.86 21.70 -1.58
N SER A 228 1.94 20.92 -1.03
CA SER A 228 1.18 21.25 0.17
C SER A 228 1.58 20.35 1.34
N SER A 229 1.36 20.81 2.57
CA SER A 229 1.51 20.00 3.78
C SER A 229 0.17 19.38 4.16
N LEU A 230 0.12 18.05 4.32
CA LEU A 230 -1.02 17.23 4.72
C LEU A 230 -0.62 16.28 5.87
N LYS A 231 0.27 16.73 6.76
CA LYS A 231 0.78 15.86 7.82
C LYS A 231 -0.36 15.42 8.73
N ASN A 232 -0.39 14.14 9.06
CA ASN A 232 -1.45 13.52 9.87
C ASN A 232 -2.87 13.70 9.29
N ALA A 233 -3.02 14.00 8.00
CA ALA A 233 -4.34 14.12 7.40
C ALA A 233 -5.08 12.78 7.42
N ASN A 234 -6.40 12.84 7.61
CA ASN A 234 -7.27 11.68 7.53
C ASN A 234 -7.86 11.59 6.13
N ILE A 235 -7.39 10.65 5.31
CA ILE A 235 -7.84 10.41 3.93
C ILE A 235 -8.56 9.05 3.85
N TYR A 236 -9.07 8.57 4.99
CA TYR A 236 -9.74 7.28 5.08
C TYR A 236 -10.96 7.24 4.14
N GLY A 237 -11.05 6.18 3.33
CA GLY A 237 -12.20 5.95 2.46
C GLY A 237 -12.39 6.98 1.35
N ALA A 238 -11.43 7.86 1.10
CA ALA A 238 -11.52 8.83 0.01
C ALA A 238 -11.37 8.15 -1.36
N GLU A 239 -12.10 8.64 -2.36
CA GLU A 239 -11.92 8.29 -3.76
C GLU A 239 -11.11 9.39 -4.46
N LEU A 240 -9.87 9.06 -4.83
CA LEU A 240 -8.92 9.96 -5.47
C LEU A 240 -8.70 9.50 -6.92
N LYS A 241 -9.45 10.07 -7.85
CA LYS A 241 -9.41 9.73 -9.27
C LYS A 241 -8.76 10.85 -10.07
N GLU A 242 -7.77 10.51 -10.90
CA GLU A 242 -7.01 11.48 -11.71
C GLU A 242 -6.47 12.67 -10.89
N SER A 243 -6.18 12.43 -9.61
CA SER A 243 -5.80 13.49 -8.66
C SER A 243 -4.28 13.61 -8.58
N ASP A 244 -3.80 14.79 -8.20
CA ASP A 244 -2.37 15.14 -8.25
C ASP A 244 -1.89 15.72 -6.91
N PHE A 245 -1.01 14.96 -6.26
CA PHE A 245 -0.40 15.24 -4.98
C PHE A 245 1.10 15.57 -5.09
N THR A 246 1.61 15.84 -6.30
CA THR A 246 3.04 15.99 -6.58
C THR A 246 3.76 16.90 -5.57
N GLY A 247 4.86 16.41 -5.01
CA GLY A 247 5.73 17.15 -4.10
C GLY A 247 5.09 17.52 -2.75
N SER A 248 3.92 16.98 -2.42
CA SER A 248 3.26 17.24 -1.15
C SER A 248 3.80 16.38 -0.02
N ASN A 249 3.48 16.77 1.22
CA ASN A 249 3.87 16.06 2.42
C ASN A 249 2.66 15.42 3.11
N LEU A 250 2.48 14.12 2.90
CA LEU A 250 1.47 13.27 3.54
C LEU A 250 2.07 12.42 4.67
N SER A 251 3.21 12.81 5.25
CA SER A 251 3.85 12.00 6.30
C SER A 251 2.87 11.74 7.46
N ALA A 252 2.80 10.48 7.90
CA ALA A 252 1.88 10.00 8.93
C ALA A 252 0.37 10.18 8.63
N ALA A 253 -0.02 10.44 7.38
CA ALA A 253 -1.42 10.43 6.97
C ALA A 253 -2.04 9.01 7.03
N TYR A 254 -3.36 8.96 7.14
CA TYR A 254 -4.16 7.74 7.19
C TYR A 254 -4.95 7.58 5.89
N LEU A 255 -4.55 6.62 5.04
CA LEU A 255 -5.17 6.38 3.73
C LEU A 255 -5.94 5.05 3.68
N ASN A 256 -6.26 4.44 4.83
CA ASN A 256 -6.92 3.14 4.83
C ASN A 256 -8.26 3.20 4.07
N SER A 257 -8.52 2.15 3.30
CA SER A 257 -9.73 1.98 2.48
C SER A 257 -9.95 3.05 1.39
N SER A 258 -8.96 3.89 1.09
CA SER A 258 -9.05 4.80 -0.05
C SER A 258 -9.01 4.07 -1.38
N ILE A 259 -9.60 4.66 -2.40
CA ILE A 259 -9.48 4.23 -3.81
C ILE A 259 -8.60 5.25 -4.52
N ILE A 260 -7.52 4.80 -5.12
CA ILE A 260 -6.55 5.66 -5.82
C ILE A 260 -6.47 5.16 -7.26
N ILE A 261 -6.89 5.98 -8.22
CA ILE A 261 -6.94 5.57 -9.63
C ILE A 261 -6.35 6.67 -10.50
N ASN A 262 -5.44 6.32 -11.41
CA ASN A 262 -4.82 7.25 -12.37
C ASN A 262 -4.24 8.51 -11.71
N SER A 263 -3.74 8.40 -10.47
CA SER A 263 -3.36 9.56 -9.67
C SER A 263 -1.85 9.70 -9.58
N ASN A 264 -1.39 10.94 -9.32
CA ASN A 264 0.03 11.28 -9.26
C ASN A 264 0.45 11.62 -7.82
N PHE A 265 1.41 10.87 -7.30
CA PHE A 265 2.08 11.04 -6.01
C PHE A 265 3.61 11.15 -6.18
N ASP A 266 4.09 11.56 -7.36
CA ASP A 266 5.50 11.78 -7.61
C ASP A 266 6.11 12.76 -6.61
N GLU A 267 7.33 12.47 -6.16
CA GLU A 267 8.08 13.27 -5.17
C GLU A 267 7.35 13.50 -3.84
N THR A 268 6.27 12.76 -3.58
CA THR A 268 5.45 12.94 -2.37
C THR A 268 6.11 12.28 -1.17
N ASN A 269 6.11 12.96 -0.03
CA ASN A 269 6.48 12.34 1.24
C ASN A 269 5.28 11.61 1.85
N LEU A 270 5.29 10.30 1.77
CA LEU A 270 4.32 9.36 2.34
C LEU A 270 4.94 8.55 3.49
N SER A 271 6.01 9.05 4.13
CA SER A 271 6.71 8.33 5.20
C SER A 271 5.80 8.04 6.39
N ASN A 272 5.97 6.85 6.98
CA ASN A 272 5.21 6.37 8.13
C ASN A 272 3.67 6.40 7.96
N THR A 273 3.18 6.33 6.72
CA THR A 273 1.73 6.30 6.44
C THR A 273 1.14 4.93 6.72
N GLN A 274 -0.17 4.94 6.98
CA GLN A 274 -0.98 3.71 7.06
C GLN A 274 -1.83 3.60 5.80
N ILE A 275 -1.55 2.57 5.01
CA ILE A 275 -2.19 2.30 3.74
C ILE A 275 -2.68 0.85 3.82
N SER A 276 -3.93 0.62 4.18
CA SER A 276 -4.49 -0.73 4.24
C SER A 276 -5.82 -0.81 3.52
N TYR A 277 -6.07 -1.93 2.84
CA TYR A 277 -7.27 -2.11 2.01
C TYR A 277 -7.45 -1.05 0.92
N VAL A 278 -6.34 -0.49 0.44
CA VAL A 278 -6.34 0.42 -0.70
C VAL A 278 -6.36 -0.39 -2.00
N ASN A 279 -7.18 0.08 -2.93
CA ASN A 279 -7.15 -0.34 -4.31
C ASN A 279 -6.47 0.78 -5.11
N ASP A 280 -5.25 0.52 -5.54
CA ASP A 280 -4.48 1.42 -6.41
C ASP A 280 -4.39 0.84 -7.82
N ASP A 281 -4.72 1.66 -8.83
CA ASP A 281 -4.70 1.27 -10.24
C ASP A 281 -4.10 2.38 -11.12
N ASN A 282 -2.99 2.08 -11.78
CA ASN A 282 -2.29 2.94 -12.74
C ASN A 282 -1.91 4.32 -12.17
N SER A 283 -1.37 4.35 -10.95
CA SER A 283 -0.89 5.57 -10.28
C SER A 283 0.63 5.71 -10.32
N SER A 284 1.12 6.95 -10.20
CA SER A 284 2.55 7.27 -10.18
C SER A 284 3.02 7.67 -8.78
N PHE A 285 4.17 7.17 -8.36
CA PHE A 285 4.85 7.39 -7.07
C PHE A 285 6.36 7.55 -7.30
N VAL A 286 6.77 8.08 -8.45
CA VAL A 286 8.18 8.18 -8.83
C VAL A 286 8.91 9.11 -7.86
N GLN A 287 10.09 8.68 -7.38
CA GLN A 287 10.92 9.44 -6.41
C GLN A 287 10.19 9.83 -5.11
N SER A 288 9.09 9.16 -4.79
CA SER A 288 8.35 9.37 -3.54
C SER A 288 9.07 8.72 -2.35
N ILE A 289 8.72 9.16 -1.14
CA ILE A 289 9.30 8.65 0.11
C ILE A 289 8.21 7.90 0.88
N LEU A 290 8.26 6.57 0.91
CA LEU A 290 7.34 5.71 1.68
C LEU A 290 8.05 4.96 2.81
N ASN A 291 9.19 5.45 3.26
CA ASN A 291 9.97 4.75 4.28
C ASN A 291 9.18 4.54 5.58
N GLY A 292 9.24 3.33 6.12
CA GLY A 292 8.51 2.91 7.33
C GLY A 292 6.99 2.79 7.17
N SER A 293 6.44 3.01 5.98
CA SER A 293 5.00 2.93 5.75
C SER A 293 4.49 1.48 5.77
N LYS A 294 3.22 1.34 6.14
CA LYS A 294 2.55 0.03 6.23
C LYS A 294 1.52 -0.07 5.11
N ILE A 295 1.85 -0.84 4.08
CA ILE A 295 1.03 -1.08 2.89
C ILE A 295 0.49 -2.51 2.93
N LYS A 296 -0.54 -2.74 3.75
CA LYS A 296 -1.03 -4.10 4.09
C LYS A 296 -2.40 -4.40 3.52
N HIS A 297 -2.64 -5.65 3.15
CA HIS A 297 -3.95 -6.07 2.64
C HIS A 297 -4.43 -5.21 1.45
N THR A 298 -3.49 -4.74 0.61
CA THR A 298 -3.79 -3.86 -0.52
C THR A 298 -3.69 -4.61 -1.84
N TYR A 299 -4.40 -4.12 -2.85
CA TYR A 299 -4.19 -4.48 -4.24
C TYR A 299 -3.60 -3.26 -4.94
N VAL A 300 -2.40 -3.42 -5.49
CA VAL A 300 -1.67 -2.36 -6.20
C VAL A 300 -1.38 -2.88 -7.61
N SER A 301 -2.00 -2.25 -8.60
CA SER A 301 -1.89 -2.64 -10.01
C SER A 301 -1.30 -1.51 -10.84
N GLU A 302 -0.34 -1.84 -11.71
CA GLU A 302 0.23 -0.91 -12.70
C GLU A 302 0.86 0.35 -12.08
N ALA A 303 1.18 0.33 -10.79
CA ALA A 303 1.75 1.47 -10.08
C ALA A 303 3.23 1.67 -10.41
N ASN A 304 3.63 2.93 -10.64
CA ASN A 304 5.02 3.30 -10.91
C ASN A 304 5.71 3.87 -9.67
N LEU A 305 6.52 3.07 -9.00
CA LEU A 305 7.30 3.37 -7.79
C LEU A 305 8.81 3.45 -8.11
N GLN A 306 9.17 3.81 -9.35
CA GLN A 306 10.56 3.94 -9.76
C GLN A 306 11.30 4.96 -8.89
N ASP A 307 12.55 4.62 -8.52
CA ASP A 307 13.43 5.44 -7.69
C ASP A 307 12.84 5.84 -6.32
N ALA A 308 11.78 5.18 -5.85
CA ALA A 308 11.15 5.49 -4.57
C ALA A 308 11.98 4.98 -3.37
N ASP A 309 11.92 5.70 -2.24
CA ASP A 309 12.41 5.20 -0.96
C ASP A 309 11.32 4.38 -0.27
N LEU A 310 11.45 3.05 -0.35
CA LEU A 310 10.59 2.04 0.27
C LEU A 310 11.33 1.37 1.45
N SER A 311 12.33 2.01 2.05
CA SER A 311 13.10 1.40 3.13
C SER A 311 12.20 1.15 4.35
N ASN A 312 12.31 -0.03 4.97
CA ASN A 312 11.47 -0.48 6.08
C ASN A 312 9.96 -0.60 5.75
N ILE A 313 9.60 -0.69 4.47
CA ILE A 313 8.20 -0.89 4.05
C ILE A 313 7.65 -2.24 4.53
N ASP A 314 6.36 -2.27 4.84
CA ASP A 314 5.65 -3.51 5.16
C ASP A 314 4.52 -3.77 4.16
N PHE A 315 4.76 -4.67 3.20
CA PHE A 315 3.82 -5.11 2.16
C PHE A 315 3.02 -6.37 2.54
N SER A 316 2.97 -6.72 3.83
CA SER A 316 2.38 -8.00 4.25
C SER A 316 0.91 -8.12 3.82
N PHE A 317 0.55 -9.30 3.31
CA PHE A 317 -0.79 -9.66 2.82
C PHE A 317 -1.29 -8.88 1.60
N SER A 318 -0.40 -8.22 0.87
CA SER A 318 -0.75 -7.42 -0.30
C SER A 318 -0.49 -8.15 -1.61
N GLU A 319 -1.18 -7.73 -2.67
CA GLU A 319 -0.95 -8.15 -4.04
C GLU A 319 -0.40 -6.98 -4.86
N LEU A 320 0.78 -7.16 -5.43
CA LEU A 320 1.47 -6.22 -6.31
C LEU A 320 1.47 -6.81 -7.71
N HIS A 321 0.78 -6.19 -8.65
CA HIS A 321 0.63 -6.68 -10.01
C HIS A 321 1.08 -5.62 -11.01
N GLN A 322 1.98 -5.96 -11.93
CA GLN A 322 2.51 -5.01 -12.92
C GLN A 322 3.12 -3.73 -12.31
N VAL A 323 3.64 -3.81 -11.09
CA VAL A 323 4.27 -2.65 -10.46
C VAL A 323 5.68 -2.45 -11.00
N ASN A 324 6.09 -1.19 -11.10
CA ASN A 324 7.47 -0.82 -11.40
C ASN A 324 8.15 -0.26 -10.16
N VAL A 325 9.00 -1.05 -9.51
CA VAL A 325 9.86 -0.62 -8.39
C VAL A 325 11.34 -0.58 -8.81
N SER A 326 11.61 -0.36 -10.10
CA SER A 326 12.99 -0.30 -10.58
C SER A 326 13.80 0.78 -9.85
N ASN A 327 15.04 0.43 -9.49
CA ASN A 327 15.98 1.24 -8.70
C ASN A 327 15.49 1.71 -7.32
N ALA A 328 14.32 1.24 -6.86
CA ALA A 328 13.80 1.63 -5.56
C ALA A 328 14.67 1.07 -4.42
N ASP A 329 14.73 1.80 -3.31
CA ASP A 329 15.33 1.33 -2.06
C ASP A 329 14.29 0.57 -1.25
N ILE A 330 14.38 -0.75 -1.16
CA ILE A 330 13.43 -1.62 -0.46
C ILE A 330 14.14 -2.36 0.69
N ARG A 331 15.22 -1.78 1.24
CA ARG A 331 15.98 -2.40 2.33
C ARG A 331 15.10 -2.57 3.55
N HIS A 332 15.27 -3.68 4.26
CA HIS A 332 14.43 -4.07 5.41
C HIS A 332 12.93 -4.22 5.09
N GLY A 333 12.56 -4.38 3.81
CA GLY A 333 11.20 -4.58 3.38
C GLY A 333 10.62 -5.91 3.87
N LYS A 334 9.31 -5.95 4.12
CA LYS A 334 8.59 -7.16 4.57
C LYS A 334 7.55 -7.58 3.55
N PHE A 335 7.64 -8.83 3.12
CA PHE A 335 6.79 -9.46 2.12
C PHE A 335 6.13 -10.72 2.70
N HIS A 336 5.45 -10.58 3.84
CA HIS A 336 4.77 -11.72 4.47
C HIS A 336 3.42 -12.00 3.80
N ASN A 337 3.21 -13.20 3.25
CA ASN A 337 2.00 -13.52 2.47
C ASN A 337 1.73 -12.51 1.34
N THR A 338 2.80 -11.99 0.73
CA THR A 338 2.71 -11.01 -0.35
C THR A 338 2.83 -11.72 -1.69
N LYS A 339 1.98 -11.35 -2.65
CA LYS A 339 2.11 -11.78 -4.04
C LYS A 339 2.66 -10.63 -4.87
N VAL A 340 3.70 -10.90 -5.65
CA VAL A 340 4.27 -9.99 -6.65
C VAL A 340 4.19 -10.70 -8.00
N ALA A 341 3.56 -10.08 -8.99
CA ALA A 341 3.36 -10.70 -10.30
C ALA A 341 3.59 -9.69 -11.43
N ASN A 342 4.18 -10.14 -12.55
CA ASN A 342 4.35 -9.35 -13.77
C ASN A 342 5.10 -8.02 -13.54
N SER A 343 5.97 -7.95 -12.52
CA SER A 343 6.48 -6.68 -12.01
C SER A 343 7.94 -6.43 -12.41
N ASN A 344 8.30 -5.16 -12.56
CA ASN A 344 9.68 -4.73 -12.78
C ASN A 344 10.31 -4.30 -11.46
N MET A 345 11.27 -5.06 -10.98
CA MET A 345 12.06 -4.78 -9.78
C MET A 345 13.55 -4.61 -10.11
N ASN A 346 13.89 -4.38 -11.38
CA ASN A 346 15.27 -4.28 -11.86
C ASN A 346 16.06 -3.21 -11.07
N GLY A 347 17.29 -3.55 -10.67
CA GLY A 347 18.21 -2.59 -10.04
C GLY A 347 17.82 -2.14 -8.63
N SER A 348 16.75 -2.69 -8.04
CA SER A 348 16.31 -2.33 -6.69
C SER A 348 17.17 -2.95 -5.58
N PHE A 349 17.08 -2.37 -4.37
CA PHE A 349 17.88 -2.75 -3.21
C PHE A 349 17.04 -3.46 -2.15
N PHE A 350 17.26 -4.76 -1.94
CA PHE A 350 16.50 -5.58 -0.98
C PHE A 350 17.29 -5.97 0.28
N ASP A 351 18.43 -5.33 0.55
CA ASP A 351 19.27 -5.78 1.66
C ASP A 351 18.49 -5.85 2.98
N HIS A 352 18.65 -6.97 3.71
CA HIS A 352 17.98 -7.29 4.96
C HIS A 352 16.45 -7.50 4.87
N SER A 353 15.89 -7.63 3.67
CA SER A 353 14.46 -7.85 3.47
C SER A 353 14.02 -9.28 3.78
N LEU A 354 12.74 -9.41 4.13
CA LEU A 354 12.11 -10.65 4.58
C LEU A 354 10.98 -11.06 3.63
N PHE A 355 11.15 -12.20 2.97
CA PHE A 355 10.15 -12.85 2.15
C PHE A 355 9.68 -14.11 2.89
N THR A 356 8.44 -14.09 3.40
CA THR A 356 7.91 -15.22 4.17
C THR A 356 6.53 -15.59 3.64
N SER A 357 6.35 -16.82 3.18
CA SER A 357 5.12 -17.20 2.46
C SER A 357 4.83 -16.28 1.26
N ALA A 358 5.88 -15.70 0.67
CA ALA A 358 5.77 -14.80 -0.46
C ALA A 358 5.66 -15.59 -1.77
N LYS A 359 5.03 -14.98 -2.78
CA LYS A 359 4.96 -15.52 -4.12
C LYS A 359 5.41 -14.46 -5.11
N ILE A 360 6.48 -14.72 -5.85
CA ILE A 360 7.00 -13.83 -6.90
C ILE A 360 6.86 -14.57 -8.23
N GLU A 361 6.14 -13.98 -9.18
CA GLU A 361 5.81 -14.62 -10.46
C GLU A 361 6.09 -13.68 -11.63
N ASP A 362 6.66 -14.21 -12.71
CA ASP A 362 6.79 -13.52 -14.00
C ASP A 362 7.40 -12.10 -13.85
N SER A 363 8.36 -11.94 -12.93
CA SER A 363 8.90 -10.63 -12.53
C SER A 363 10.40 -10.51 -12.83
N ASP A 364 10.85 -9.30 -13.11
CA ASP A 364 12.27 -8.99 -13.36
C ASP A 364 12.93 -8.45 -12.10
N LEU A 365 13.83 -9.22 -11.51
CA LEU A 365 14.68 -8.87 -10.37
C LEU A 365 16.16 -8.81 -10.79
N SER A 366 16.44 -8.57 -12.07
CA SER A 366 17.81 -8.45 -12.56
C SER A 366 18.55 -7.30 -11.87
N THR A 367 19.86 -7.45 -11.72
CA THR A 367 20.77 -6.43 -11.14
C THR A 367 20.37 -5.93 -9.74
N THR A 368 19.57 -6.69 -9.00
CA THR A 368 19.18 -6.35 -7.63
C THR A 368 20.30 -6.62 -6.63
N SER A 369 20.32 -5.85 -5.54
CA SER A 369 21.14 -6.13 -4.36
C SER A 369 20.33 -6.93 -3.34
N MET A 370 20.85 -8.08 -2.92
CA MET A 370 20.19 -8.98 -1.98
C MET A 370 21.17 -9.46 -0.90
N TYR A 371 21.66 -8.54 -0.06
CA TYR A 371 22.51 -8.90 1.08
C TYR A 371 21.69 -9.21 2.33
N LYS A 372 21.99 -10.33 3.00
CA LYS A 372 21.34 -10.77 4.25
C LYS A 372 19.82 -10.83 4.19
N ILE A 373 19.28 -11.26 3.05
CA ILE A 373 17.85 -11.48 2.91
C ILE A 373 17.44 -12.82 3.51
N LYS A 374 16.15 -12.94 3.84
CA LYS A 374 15.54 -14.21 4.22
C LYS A 374 14.40 -14.55 3.28
N ILE A 375 14.44 -15.73 2.67
CA ILE A 375 13.35 -16.29 1.88
C ILE A 375 12.88 -17.57 2.57
N GLN A 376 11.67 -17.57 3.10
CA GLN A 376 11.13 -18.69 3.87
C GLN A 376 9.73 -19.07 3.39
N ASP A 377 9.48 -20.36 3.20
CA ASP A 377 8.16 -20.89 2.83
C ASP A 377 7.58 -20.22 1.56
N SER A 378 8.46 -19.70 0.69
CA SER A 378 8.13 -18.80 -0.43
C SER A 378 8.37 -19.45 -1.79
N GLN A 379 7.74 -18.90 -2.82
CA GLN A 379 7.80 -19.38 -4.20
C GLN A 379 8.27 -18.27 -5.14
N VAL A 380 9.20 -18.60 -6.04
CA VAL A 380 9.64 -17.73 -7.14
C VAL A 380 9.46 -18.51 -8.45
N TYR A 381 8.65 -17.98 -9.36
CA TYR A 381 8.23 -18.66 -10.58
C TYR A 381 8.47 -17.77 -11.80
N ASN A 382 9.04 -18.33 -12.88
CA ASN A 382 9.23 -17.64 -14.16
C ASN A 382 9.89 -16.25 -14.04
N SER A 383 10.77 -16.06 -13.06
CA SER A 383 11.30 -14.75 -12.73
C SER A 383 12.78 -14.67 -13.08
N THR A 384 13.25 -13.45 -13.31
CA THR A 384 14.65 -13.19 -13.69
C THR A 384 15.41 -12.65 -12.50
N LEU A 385 16.52 -13.29 -12.15
CA LEU A 385 17.54 -12.86 -11.21
C LEU A 385 18.91 -12.79 -11.95
N SER A 386 18.95 -12.26 -13.16
CA SER A 386 20.20 -12.15 -13.92
C SER A 386 21.10 -11.06 -13.33
N ARG A 387 22.41 -11.30 -13.26
CA ARG A 387 23.41 -10.29 -12.81
C ARG A 387 23.15 -9.70 -11.42
N HIS A 388 22.40 -10.38 -10.56
CA HIS A 388 22.20 -9.96 -9.19
C HIS A 388 23.36 -10.41 -8.29
N ASN A 389 23.38 -9.89 -7.06
CA ASN A 389 24.23 -10.37 -5.99
C ASN A 389 23.38 -10.76 -4.78
N ILE A 390 23.32 -12.06 -4.47
CA ILE A 390 22.76 -12.57 -3.22
C ILE A 390 23.90 -13.10 -2.35
N ASP A 391 24.07 -12.47 -1.19
CA ASP A 391 25.15 -12.79 -0.26
C ASP A 391 24.66 -12.89 1.18
N SER A 392 25.27 -13.79 1.95
CA SER A 392 25.04 -13.93 3.40
C SER A 392 23.56 -14.13 3.77
N SER A 393 22.80 -14.78 2.89
CA SER A 393 21.34 -14.87 2.95
C SER A 393 20.84 -16.28 3.30
N GLU A 394 19.62 -16.35 3.81
CA GLU A 394 18.98 -17.61 4.22
C GLU A 394 17.78 -17.94 3.34
N ILE A 395 17.74 -19.19 2.85
CA ILE A 395 16.62 -19.72 2.07
C ILE A 395 16.12 -21.01 2.74
N GLU A 396 14.84 -21.09 3.05
CA GLU A 396 14.25 -22.22 3.78
C GLU A 396 12.87 -22.59 3.24
N ASN A 397 12.65 -23.90 3.01
CA ASN A 397 11.36 -24.45 2.57
C ASN A 397 10.79 -23.76 1.32
N SER A 398 11.65 -23.34 0.40
CA SER A 398 11.29 -22.51 -0.74
C SER A 398 11.49 -23.19 -2.09
N THR A 399 10.72 -22.74 -3.08
CA THR A 399 10.77 -23.29 -4.43
C THR A 399 11.03 -22.19 -5.44
N PHE A 400 12.05 -22.38 -6.26
CA PHE A 400 12.41 -21.57 -7.42
C PHE A 400 12.15 -22.42 -8.65
N PHE A 401 11.28 -21.98 -9.54
CA PHE A 401 10.91 -22.72 -10.74
C PHE A 401 11.07 -21.82 -11.95
N ASN A 402 11.78 -22.33 -12.97
CA ASN A 402 12.09 -21.59 -14.19
C ASN A 402 12.69 -20.20 -13.87
N LEU A 403 13.66 -20.18 -12.95
CA LEU A 403 14.38 -18.98 -12.54
C LEU A 403 15.54 -18.74 -13.50
N LEU A 404 15.60 -17.56 -14.13
CA LEU A 404 16.76 -17.14 -14.91
C LEU A 404 17.75 -16.38 -14.01
N ALA A 405 18.76 -17.06 -13.48
CA ALA A 405 19.78 -16.53 -12.59
C ALA A 405 21.19 -16.55 -13.21
N ASP A 406 21.30 -16.30 -14.51
CA ASP A 406 22.57 -16.32 -15.22
C ASP A 406 23.46 -15.11 -14.87
N ASN A 407 24.77 -15.28 -15.03
CA ASN A 407 25.77 -14.24 -14.75
C ASN A 407 25.64 -13.62 -13.34
N SER A 408 25.24 -14.41 -12.35
CA SER A 408 24.93 -13.94 -11.00
C SER A 408 25.96 -14.39 -9.96
N SER A 409 25.89 -13.80 -8.76
CA SER A 409 26.71 -14.19 -7.61
C SER A 409 25.83 -14.68 -6.46
N TRP A 410 26.06 -15.93 -6.03
CA TRP A 410 25.41 -16.60 -4.91
C TRP A 410 26.48 -17.02 -3.91
N SER A 411 26.63 -16.23 -2.83
CA SER A 411 27.72 -16.43 -1.88
C SER A 411 27.26 -16.52 -0.42
N ASN A 412 27.94 -17.34 0.37
CA ASN A 412 27.72 -17.45 1.82
C ASN A 412 26.26 -17.76 2.21
N LEU A 413 25.55 -18.51 1.37
CA LEU A 413 24.15 -18.82 1.56
C LEU A 413 23.96 -20.02 2.45
N LYS A 414 22.91 -19.96 3.28
CA LYS A 414 22.37 -21.14 3.97
C LYS A 414 21.03 -21.49 3.36
N VAL A 415 20.98 -22.62 2.67
CA VAL A 415 19.79 -23.06 1.95
C VAL A 415 19.33 -24.41 2.49
N THR A 416 18.08 -24.49 2.90
CA THR A 416 17.52 -25.66 3.57
C THR A 416 16.17 -26.07 3.00
N ASN A 417 15.96 -27.37 2.78
CA ASN A 417 14.68 -27.95 2.33
C ASN A 417 14.06 -27.24 1.11
N SER A 418 14.89 -26.80 0.17
CA SER A 418 14.47 -25.94 -0.94
C SER A 418 14.71 -26.59 -2.29
N ASN A 419 14.01 -26.12 -3.32
CA ASN A 419 14.07 -26.69 -4.66
C ASN A 419 14.36 -25.62 -5.70
N PHE A 420 15.30 -25.89 -6.58
CA PHE A 420 15.58 -25.16 -7.81
C PHE A 420 15.23 -26.07 -8.98
N ILE A 421 14.22 -25.69 -9.75
CA ILE A 421 13.65 -26.51 -10.83
C ILE A 421 13.74 -25.71 -12.11
N GLU A 422 14.23 -26.33 -13.18
CA GLU A 422 14.34 -25.69 -14.51
C GLU A 422 15.06 -24.33 -14.45
N SER A 423 15.94 -24.17 -13.45
CA SER A 423 16.54 -22.87 -13.12
C SER A 423 17.90 -22.76 -13.77
N ASP A 424 18.18 -21.61 -14.36
CA ASP A 424 19.39 -21.34 -15.14
C ASP A 424 20.37 -20.48 -14.36
N PHE A 425 21.47 -21.08 -13.93
CA PHE A 425 22.57 -20.47 -13.20
C PHE A 425 23.82 -20.32 -14.06
N ARG A 426 23.73 -20.38 -15.40
CA ARG A 426 24.90 -20.35 -16.27
C ARG A 426 25.83 -19.18 -16.00
N SER A 427 27.13 -19.44 -16.13
CA SER A 427 28.18 -18.41 -15.99
C SER A 427 28.12 -17.65 -14.66
N SER A 428 27.61 -18.28 -13.62
CA SER A 428 27.45 -17.68 -12.29
C SER A 428 28.55 -18.11 -11.33
N LEU A 429 28.72 -17.34 -10.26
CA LEU A 429 29.56 -17.69 -9.12
C LEU A 429 28.68 -18.29 -8.01
N LEU A 430 28.97 -19.53 -7.62
CA LEU A 430 28.39 -20.18 -6.45
C LEU A 430 29.53 -20.48 -5.47
N HIS A 431 29.61 -19.71 -4.39
CA HIS A 431 30.75 -19.76 -3.47
C HIS A 431 30.33 -19.89 -2.01
N ALA A 432 31.00 -20.78 -1.27
CA ALA A 432 30.85 -20.90 0.19
C ALA A 432 29.39 -21.14 0.67
N ASN A 433 28.56 -21.81 -0.14
CA ASN A 433 27.16 -22.06 0.21
C ASN A 433 26.98 -23.40 0.93
N ALA A 434 26.08 -23.41 1.90
CA ALA A 434 25.65 -24.60 2.62
C ALA A 434 24.24 -25.03 2.19
N PHE A 435 24.18 -26.07 1.34
CA PHE A 435 22.95 -26.67 0.84
C PHE A 435 22.58 -27.92 1.64
N ARG A 436 21.49 -27.84 2.40
CA ARG A 436 20.94 -28.98 3.15
C ARG A 436 19.57 -29.37 2.61
N LYS A 437 19.37 -30.62 2.20
CA LYS A 437 18.08 -31.05 1.62
C LYS A 437 17.63 -30.14 0.48
N THR A 438 18.56 -29.76 -0.38
CA THR A 438 18.29 -28.90 -1.54
C THR A 438 18.25 -29.75 -2.80
N SER A 439 17.24 -29.57 -3.66
CA SER A 439 17.15 -30.24 -4.96
C SER A 439 17.43 -29.25 -6.09
N PHE A 440 18.30 -29.63 -7.02
CA PHE A 440 18.46 -29.02 -8.33
C PHE A 440 17.94 -30.01 -9.37
N PHE A 441 16.83 -29.69 -10.02
CA PHE A 441 16.19 -30.55 -11.02
C PHE A 441 16.08 -29.82 -12.36
N LEU A 442 16.50 -30.47 -13.45
CA LEU A 442 16.51 -29.89 -14.81
C LEU A 442 17.17 -28.49 -14.86
N SER A 443 18.06 -28.21 -13.91
CA SER A 443 18.67 -26.89 -13.77
C SER A 443 19.95 -26.82 -14.59
N ASN A 444 20.39 -25.61 -14.91
CA ASN A 444 21.58 -25.39 -15.72
C ASN A 444 22.64 -24.67 -14.92
N LEU A 445 23.70 -25.39 -14.54
CA LEU A 445 24.85 -24.87 -13.79
C LEU A 445 26.09 -24.71 -14.69
N SER A 446 25.95 -24.86 -16.02
CA SER A 446 27.10 -24.90 -16.91
C SER A 446 27.92 -23.59 -16.95
N ASN A 447 29.22 -23.72 -17.19
CA ASN A 447 30.20 -22.62 -17.19
C ASN A 447 30.28 -21.81 -15.88
N SER A 448 29.70 -22.31 -14.79
CA SER A 448 29.71 -21.64 -13.50
C SER A 448 30.95 -22.01 -12.68
N THR A 449 31.39 -21.08 -11.84
CA THR A 449 32.43 -21.32 -10.85
C THR A 449 31.77 -21.78 -9.55
N ILE A 450 32.08 -23.00 -9.11
CA ILE A 450 31.46 -23.60 -7.93
C ILE A 450 32.57 -23.96 -6.94
N SER A 451 32.63 -23.22 -5.83
CA SER A 451 33.75 -23.31 -4.88
C SER A 451 33.30 -23.34 -3.42
N ASP A 452 33.98 -24.13 -2.61
CA ASP A 452 33.79 -24.23 -1.16
C ASP A 452 32.35 -24.54 -0.73
N MET A 453 31.64 -25.33 -1.54
CA MET A 453 30.24 -25.67 -1.32
C MET A 453 30.09 -26.90 -0.43
N SER A 454 29.08 -26.93 0.43
CA SER A 454 28.69 -28.15 1.15
C SER A 454 27.28 -28.56 0.77
N PHE A 455 27.14 -29.77 0.23
CA PHE A 455 25.87 -30.43 -0.05
C PHE A 455 25.66 -31.54 0.97
N HIS A 456 24.59 -31.45 1.76
CA HIS A 456 24.20 -32.47 2.73
C HIS A 456 22.75 -32.90 2.46
N SER A 457 22.50 -34.19 2.24
CA SER A 457 21.15 -34.68 1.94
C SER A 457 20.52 -34.04 0.71
N SER A 458 21.33 -33.57 -0.25
CA SER A 458 20.89 -32.76 -1.40
C SER A 458 20.98 -33.54 -2.71
N SER A 459 20.31 -33.07 -3.75
CA SER A 459 20.35 -33.71 -5.07
C SER A 459 20.59 -32.70 -6.19
N ILE A 460 21.31 -33.17 -7.21
CA ILE A 460 21.44 -32.56 -8.53
C ILE A 460 21.08 -33.65 -9.54
N TYR A 461 19.94 -33.51 -10.19
CA TYR A 461 19.36 -34.55 -11.05
C TYR A 461 18.92 -33.99 -12.39
N LYS A 462 19.28 -34.69 -13.48
CA LYS A 462 18.97 -34.29 -14.88
C LYS A 462 19.36 -32.84 -15.20
N SER A 463 20.36 -32.31 -14.51
CA SER A 463 20.81 -30.93 -14.65
C SER A 463 22.03 -30.87 -15.57
N SER A 464 22.38 -29.68 -16.06
CA SER A 464 23.63 -29.47 -16.78
C SER A 464 24.70 -28.98 -15.82
N VAL A 465 25.83 -29.68 -15.79
CA VAL A 465 27.03 -29.34 -15.01
C VAL A 465 28.27 -29.28 -15.92
N ALA A 466 28.03 -29.03 -17.21
CA ALA A 466 29.09 -28.95 -18.21
C ALA A 466 30.05 -27.80 -17.91
N ASP A 467 31.34 -28.09 -17.99
CA ASP A 467 32.44 -27.13 -17.81
C ASP A 467 32.40 -26.36 -16.48
N VAL A 468 31.79 -26.98 -15.46
CA VAL A 468 31.82 -26.52 -14.08
C VAL A 468 33.19 -26.82 -13.48
N HIS A 469 33.79 -25.82 -12.85
CA HIS A 469 35.00 -25.98 -12.06
C HIS A 469 34.62 -26.16 -10.59
N LEU A 470 34.70 -27.40 -10.08
CA LEU A 470 34.49 -27.71 -8.67
C LEU A 470 35.81 -27.57 -7.89
N THR A 471 35.81 -26.75 -6.84
CA THR A 471 36.93 -26.65 -5.89
C THR A 471 36.40 -26.64 -4.47
N GLY A 472 37.04 -27.36 -3.54
CA GLY A 472 36.66 -27.35 -2.12
C GLY A 472 35.24 -27.86 -1.81
N CYS A 473 34.57 -28.52 -2.76
CA CYS A 473 33.18 -28.96 -2.60
C CYS A 473 33.07 -30.28 -1.83
N LYS A 474 32.07 -30.40 -0.96
CA LYS A 474 31.78 -31.59 -0.16
C LYS A 474 30.37 -32.09 -0.43
N PHE A 475 30.25 -33.40 -0.64
CA PHE A 475 28.99 -34.09 -0.79
C PHE A 475 28.84 -35.12 0.33
N ASP A 476 27.78 -34.98 1.13
CA ASP A 476 27.44 -35.89 2.21
C ASP A 476 26.00 -36.35 2.01
N ASN A 477 25.81 -37.68 1.92
CA ASN A 477 24.50 -38.28 1.67
C ASN A 477 23.74 -37.56 0.52
N SER A 478 24.44 -37.30 -0.59
CA SER A 478 23.94 -36.46 -1.68
C SER A 478 24.03 -37.15 -3.02
N ILE A 479 23.25 -36.68 -3.99
CA ILE A 479 23.01 -37.39 -5.27
C ILE A 479 23.37 -36.49 -6.44
N LEU A 480 24.17 -37.01 -7.37
CA LEU A 480 24.49 -36.41 -8.66
C LEU A 480 24.21 -37.45 -9.75
N ILE A 481 23.01 -37.47 -10.32
CA ILE A 481 22.63 -38.50 -11.30
C ILE A 481 22.09 -37.88 -12.59
N ASP A 482 22.41 -38.51 -13.72
CA ASP A 482 21.94 -38.15 -15.06
C ASP A 482 22.24 -36.69 -15.46
N ASN A 483 23.31 -36.11 -14.92
CA ASN A 483 23.68 -34.74 -15.24
C ASN A 483 24.58 -34.66 -16.49
N GLN A 484 24.33 -33.69 -17.36
CA GLN A 484 25.15 -33.48 -18.54
C GLN A 484 26.52 -32.91 -18.14
N GLY A 485 27.62 -33.52 -18.59
CA GLY A 485 28.99 -33.11 -18.27
C GLY A 485 29.51 -33.66 -16.93
N GLN A 486 28.73 -34.51 -16.26
CA GLN A 486 29.06 -35.08 -14.96
C GLN A 486 30.37 -35.90 -14.98
N GLU A 487 30.68 -36.54 -16.11
CA GLU A 487 31.88 -37.36 -16.30
C GLU A 487 33.20 -36.59 -16.13
N LYS A 488 33.15 -35.25 -16.22
CA LYS A 488 34.30 -34.37 -16.03
C LYS A 488 34.38 -33.78 -14.62
N LEU A 489 33.38 -34.00 -13.78
CA LEU A 489 33.38 -33.49 -12.41
C LEU A 489 34.38 -34.28 -11.56
N THR A 490 35.39 -33.57 -11.05
CA THR A 490 36.32 -34.10 -10.03
C THR A 490 35.86 -33.62 -8.64
N GLY A 491 36.04 -34.44 -7.60
CA GLY A 491 35.64 -34.09 -6.22
C GLY A 491 34.21 -34.48 -5.80
N SER A 492 33.50 -35.30 -6.58
CA SER A 492 32.17 -35.85 -6.23
C SER A 492 32.23 -37.25 -5.61
N GLU A 493 33.38 -37.67 -5.09
CA GLU A 493 33.68 -39.06 -4.68
C GLU A 493 32.74 -39.63 -3.61
N ASN A 494 32.14 -38.78 -2.79
CA ASN A 494 31.22 -39.17 -1.72
C ASN A 494 29.73 -39.02 -2.12
N ALA A 495 29.45 -38.55 -3.33
CA ALA A 495 28.09 -38.47 -3.86
C ALA A 495 27.68 -39.80 -4.52
N ILE A 496 26.39 -40.05 -4.58
CA ILE A 496 25.83 -41.13 -5.38
C ILE A 496 25.78 -40.66 -6.84
N THR A 497 26.57 -41.27 -7.71
CA THR A 497 26.80 -40.72 -9.07
C THR A 497 26.07 -41.45 -10.19
N SER A 498 25.48 -42.62 -9.95
CA SER A 498 24.70 -43.33 -10.96
C SER A 498 23.47 -44.00 -10.37
N ILE A 499 22.55 -44.39 -11.26
CA ILE A 499 21.36 -45.19 -10.92
C ILE A 499 21.78 -46.53 -10.31
N GLU A 500 22.83 -47.17 -10.85
CA GLU A 500 23.35 -48.44 -10.35
C GLU A 500 23.91 -48.30 -8.94
N ASP A 501 24.69 -47.26 -8.67
CA ASP A 501 25.22 -46.95 -7.32
C ASP A 501 24.09 -46.67 -6.33
N LEU A 502 23.06 -45.92 -6.75
CA LEU A 502 21.87 -45.69 -5.94
C LEU A 502 21.16 -47.01 -5.60
N GLN A 503 20.97 -47.90 -6.58
CA GLN A 503 20.34 -49.20 -6.37
C GLN A 503 21.19 -50.12 -5.49
N GLU A 504 22.51 -50.13 -5.68
CA GLU A 504 23.44 -50.91 -4.89
C GLU A 504 23.37 -50.50 -3.43
N LYS A 505 23.53 -49.20 -3.13
CA LYS A 505 23.47 -48.70 -1.75
C LYS A 505 22.10 -48.93 -1.12
N ILE A 506 21.02 -48.80 -1.90
CA ILE A 506 19.66 -49.16 -1.45
C ILE A 506 19.57 -50.65 -1.10
N SER A 507 20.13 -51.54 -1.92
CA SER A 507 20.15 -52.98 -1.66
C SER A 507 20.99 -53.37 -0.43
N GLN A 508 22.00 -52.56 -0.08
CA GLN A 508 22.82 -52.72 1.11
C GLN A 508 22.13 -52.25 2.41
N GLY A 509 20.91 -51.70 2.30
CA GLY A 509 20.13 -51.23 3.46
C GLY A 509 20.57 -49.88 4.00
N GLU A 510 21.29 -49.09 3.19
CA GLU A 510 21.59 -47.71 3.56
C GLU A 510 20.29 -46.88 3.66
N LYS A 511 20.32 -45.86 4.52
CA LYS A 511 19.19 -44.93 4.71
C LYS A 511 19.42 -43.66 3.92
N PHE A 512 18.47 -43.32 3.04
CA PHE A 512 18.63 -42.20 2.11
C PHE A 512 17.75 -41.02 2.48
N ASN A 513 18.10 -40.32 3.56
CA ASN A 513 17.45 -39.08 3.95
C ASN A 513 17.90 -37.94 3.03
N VAL A 514 17.39 -37.88 1.80
CA VAL A 514 17.76 -36.90 0.76
C VAL A 514 16.51 -36.14 0.31
N ASN A 515 16.71 -34.95 -0.28
CA ASN A 515 15.68 -34.31 -1.08
C ASN A 515 15.69 -34.84 -2.52
N TYR A 516 14.74 -35.72 -2.84
CA TYR A 516 14.43 -36.27 -4.16
C TYR A 516 13.25 -35.57 -4.83
N SER A 517 12.93 -34.33 -4.47
CA SER A 517 11.86 -33.62 -5.14
C SER A 517 12.08 -33.60 -6.65
N TYR A 518 11.02 -33.94 -7.38
CA TYR A 518 11.00 -34.11 -8.85
C TYR A 518 11.84 -35.26 -9.43
N PHE A 519 12.47 -36.10 -8.60
CA PHE A 519 13.25 -37.24 -9.09
C PHE A 519 12.38 -38.27 -9.79
N GLU A 520 12.86 -38.86 -10.89
CA GLU A 520 12.15 -39.92 -11.62
C GLU A 520 12.84 -41.27 -11.42
N PHE A 521 12.19 -42.12 -10.64
CA PHE A 521 12.56 -43.53 -10.47
C PHE A 521 11.79 -44.35 -11.50
N LYS A 522 12.51 -44.95 -12.45
CA LYS A 522 11.90 -45.67 -13.56
C LYS A 522 12.53 -47.04 -13.74
N ASP A 523 11.69 -48.08 -13.83
CA ASP A 523 12.08 -49.46 -14.08
C ASP A 523 13.12 -49.99 -13.06
N MET A 524 13.01 -49.55 -11.80
CA MET A 524 13.95 -49.88 -10.71
C MET A 524 13.39 -50.93 -9.75
N ASN A 525 14.26 -51.79 -9.22
CA ASN A 525 13.96 -52.61 -8.05
C ASN A 525 14.43 -51.91 -6.77
N LEU A 526 13.49 -51.41 -5.96
CA LEU A 526 13.73 -50.70 -4.70
C LEU A 526 13.08 -51.44 -3.52
N GLU A 527 13.03 -52.77 -3.57
CA GLU A 527 12.51 -53.58 -2.46
C GLU A 527 13.33 -53.32 -1.18
N ASN A 528 12.65 -53.10 -0.05
CA ASN A 528 13.24 -52.77 1.26
C ASN A 528 13.98 -51.41 1.35
N ALA A 529 13.87 -50.54 0.35
CA ALA A 529 14.51 -49.23 0.38
C ALA A 529 14.05 -48.36 1.57
N ASP A 530 14.97 -47.68 2.27
CA ASP A 530 14.64 -46.76 3.37
C ASP A 530 14.73 -45.28 2.95
N PHE A 531 13.58 -44.72 2.61
CA PHE A 531 13.34 -43.30 2.31
C PHE A 531 12.76 -42.52 3.50
N SER A 532 12.91 -43.02 4.73
CA SER A 532 12.32 -42.37 5.89
C SER A 532 12.93 -40.98 6.13
N ASN A 533 12.07 -40.00 6.41
CA ASN A 533 12.40 -38.57 6.61
C ASN A 533 12.86 -37.84 5.34
N SER A 534 12.90 -38.49 4.18
CA SER A 534 13.29 -37.89 2.91
C SER A 534 12.22 -36.91 2.41
N THR A 535 12.61 -36.05 1.49
CA THR A 535 11.68 -35.17 0.77
C THR A 535 11.52 -35.72 -0.64
N LEU A 536 10.31 -36.12 -1.01
CA LEU A 536 9.99 -36.75 -2.30
C LEU A 536 8.83 -36.03 -2.97
N SER A 537 8.57 -34.76 -2.62
CA SER A 537 7.47 -34.03 -3.21
C SER A 537 7.65 -33.94 -4.72
N ARG A 538 6.60 -34.31 -5.46
CA ARG A 538 6.56 -34.38 -6.93
C ARG A 538 7.52 -35.40 -7.57
N ALA A 539 8.08 -36.33 -6.80
CA ALA A 539 8.81 -37.45 -7.37
C ALA A 539 7.88 -38.38 -8.17
N LYS A 540 8.45 -39.13 -9.12
CA LYS A 540 7.73 -40.12 -9.92
C LYS A 540 8.36 -41.50 -9.75
N PHE A 541 7.56 -42.48 -9.41
CA PHE A 541 7.89 -43.90 -9.41
C PHE A 541 7.08 -44.56 -10.51
N VAL A 542 7.76 -45.00 -11.57
CA VAL A 542 7.13 -45.61 -12.76
C VAL A 542 7.69 -47.02 -12.96
N ASN A 543 6.82 -48.02 -12.90
CA ASN A 543 7.20 -49.44 -13.00
C ASN A 543 8.24 -49.86 -11.94
N VAL A 544 8.12 -49.34 -10.71
CA VAL A 544 9.11 -49.59 -9.64
C VAL A 544 8.60 -50.67 -8.69
N ASN A 545 9.48 -51.59 -8.28
CA ASN A 545 9.20 -52.47 -7.14
C ASN A 545 9.56 -51.75 -5.84
N LEU A 546 8.57 -51.30 -5.07
CA LEU A 546 8.71 -50.64 -3.76
C LEU A 546 8.28 -51.56 -2.61
N ASN A 547 8.22 -52.87 -2.82
CA ASN A 547 7.77 -53.79 -1.79
C ASN A 547 8.62 -53.64 -0.52
N LYS A 548 7.95 -53.54 0.64
CA LYS A 548 8.55 -53.32 1.96
C LYS A 548 9.41 -52.06 2.09
N ALA A 549 9.34 -51.12 1.15
CA ALA A 549 10.05 -49.85 1.27
C ALA A 549 9.53 -49.05 2.47
N ASN A 550 10.39 -48.23 3.07
CA ASN A 550 10.08 -47.40 4.22
C ASN A 550 10.02 -45.91 3.83
N PHE A 551 8.83 -45.34 3.86
CA PHE A 551 8.55 -43.92 3.66
C PHE A 551 8.03 -43.25 4.95
N GLU A 552 8.48 -43.72 6.11
CA GLU A 552 8.05 -43.12 7.37
C GLU A 552 8.46 -41.64 7.46
N LYS A 553 7.51 -40.75 7.82
CA LYS A 553 7.73 -39.29 7.95
C LYS A 553 8.22 -38.59 6.68
N THR A 554 8.04 -39.22 5.53
CA THR A 554 8.46 -38.68 4.24
C THR A 554 7.46 -37.63 3.74
N ASP A 555 7.96 -36.56 3.11
CA ASP A 555 7.12 -35.63 2.35
C ASP A 555 6.89 -36.20 0.95
N LEU A 556 5.69 -36.74 0.70
CA LEU A 556 5.26 -37.35 -0.56
C LEU A 556 4.23 -36.49 -1.30
N ARG A 557 4.15 -35.19 -1.01
CA ARG A 557 3.19 -34.29 -1.67
C ARG A 557 3.31 -34.35 -3.18
N TYR A 558 2.21 -34.60 -3.88
CA TYR A 558 2.13 -34.71 -5.33
C TYR A 558 3.04 -35.78 -5.97
N THR A 559 3.45 -36.80 -5.20
CA THR A 559 4.23 -37.94 -5.71
C THR A 559 3.36 -38.84 -6.59
N VAL A 560 3.93 -39.41 -7.64
CA VAL A 560 3.25 -40.36 -8.53
C VAL A 560 3.84 -41.75 -8.34
N PHE A 561 2.99 -42.74 -8.10
CA PHE A 561 3.35 -44.17 -8.04
C PHE A 561 2.60 -44.91 -9.14
N ASP A 562 3.05 -44.79 -10.39
CA ASP A 562 2.38 -45.41 -11.53
C ASP A 562 2.95 -46.81 -11.79
N ASN A 563 2.06 -47.79 -11.96
CA ASN A 563 2.40 -49.20 -12.24
C ASN A 563 3.45 -49.79 -11.26
N SER A 564 3.48 -49.32 -10.02
CA SER A 564 4.50 -49.68 -9.03
C SER A 564 3.96 -50.65 -7.99
N SER A 565 4.78 -51.62 -7.59
CA SER A 565 4.41 -52.60 -6.55
C SER A 565 4.69 -52.02 -5.17
N LEU A 566 3.68 -51.97 -4.29
CA LEU A 566 3.76 -51.31 -2.98
C LEU A 566 3.53 -52.29 -1.81
N ILE A 567 3.71 -53.59 -2.02
CA ILE A 567 3.36 -54.63 -1.05
C ILE A 567 4.20 -54.52 0.22
N GLY A 568 3.55 -54.27 1.36
CA GLY A 568 4.22 -54.14 2.66
C GLY A 568 4.94 -52.80 2.86
N THR A 569 4.75 -51.82 1.98
CA THR A 569 5.39 -50.48 2.10
C THR A 569 4.92 -49.77 3.36
N ASN A 570 5.84 -49.15 4.11
CA ASN A 570 5.52 -48.31 5.26
C ASN A 570 5.32 -46.85 4.84
N LEU A 571 4.10 -46.33 4.92
CA LEU A 571 3.76 -44.93 4.63
C LEU A 571 3.39 -44.16 5.92
N SER A 572 3.75 -44.69 7.09
CA SER A 572 3.31 -44.12 8.36
C SER A 572 3.85 -42.70 8.59
N ASN A 573 3.02 -41.81 9.10
CA ASN A 573 3.33 -40.39 9.35
C ASN A 573 3.82 -39.59 8.12
N SER A 574 3.66 -40.13 6.90
CA SER A 574 4.02 -39.43 5.66
C SER A 574 2.97 -38.36 5.27
N ASN A 575 3.37 -37.41 4.41
CA ASN A 575 2.45 -36.46 3.81
C ASN A 575 2.12 -36.86 2.36
N LEU A 576 0.90 -37.32 2.10
CA LEU A 576 0.43 -37.83 0.81
C LEU A 576 -0.50 -36.85 0.08
N GLU A 577 -0.53 -35.58 0.46
CA GLU A 577 -1.39 -34.59 -0.20
C GLU A 577 -1.10 -34.51 -1.72
N GLY A 578 -2.13 -34.79 -2.53
CA GLY A 578 -2.04 -34.75 -3.99
C GLY A 578 -1.30 -35.92 -4.65
N SER A 579 -0.89 -36.96 -3.91
CA SER A 579 -0.20 -38.12 -4.49
C SER A 579 -1.11 -39.00 -5.35
N SER A 580 -0.58 -39.60 -6.42
CA SER A 580 -1.28 -40.53 -7.32
C SER A 580 -0.76 -41.96 -7.17
N PHE A 581 -1.65 -42.95 -7.27
CA PHE A 581 -1.35 -44.39 -7.18
C PHE A 581 -1.96 -45.16 -8.36
N LEU A 582 -2.02 -44.56 -9.55
CA LEU A 582 -2.69 -45.17 -10.70
C LEU A 582 -2.04 -46.52 -11.06
N ASN A 583 -2.86 -47.55 -11.20
CA ASN A 583 -2.43 -48.93 -11.51
C ASN A 583 -1.41 -49.53 -10.53
N SER A 584 -1.32 -48.98 -9.32
CA SER A 584 -0.56 -49.55 -8.21
C SER A 584 -1.52 -50.18 -7.20
N ASP A 585 -1.09 -51.21 -6.47
CA ASP A 585 -1.92 -51.87 -5.44
C ASP A 585 -1.54 -51.38 -4.02
N PRO A 586 -2.15 -50.29 -3.52
CA PRO A 586 -1.85 -49.79 -2.19
C PRO A 586 -2.50 -50.61 -1.07
N LYS A 587 -3.31 -51.64 -1.36
CA LYS A 587 -4.13 -52.36 -0.35
C LYS A 587 -3.29 -53.06 0.74
N SER A 588 -2.03 -53.32 0.46
CA SER A 588 -1.09 -53.99 1.36
C SER A 588 -0.05 -53.02 1.98
N THR A 589 -0.31 -51.71 1.93
CA THR A 589 0.54 -50.67 2.54
C THR A 589 0.17 -50.38 4.00
N MET A 590 1.16 -50.03 4.82
CA MET A 590 0.94 -49.59 6.21
C MET A 590 0.73 -48.07 6.26
N LEU A 591 -0.48 -47.64 6.65
CA LEU A 591 -0.91 -46.23 6.63
C LEU A 591 -1.26 -45.68 8.02
N LYS A 592 -0.33 -45.74 8.99
CA LYS A 592 -0.59 -45.19 10.32
C LYS A 592 -0.34 -43.68 10.32
N ASN A 593 -1.36 -42.87 10.64
CA ASN A 593 -1.27 -41.40 10.76
C ASN A 593 -0.79 -40.65 9.50
N ALA A 594 -0.91 -41.24 8.31
CA ALA A 594 -0.57 -40.54 7.06
C ALA A 594 -1.54 -39.38 6.81
N LYS A 595 -1.02 -38.20 6.43
CA LYS A 595 -1.86 -37.04 6.07
C LYS A 595 -2.31 -37.15 4.62
N LYS A 596 -3.62 -37.11 4.39
CA LYS A 596 -4.22 -37.12 3.05
C LYS A 596 -5.30 -36.04 2.99
N ASN A 597 -5.12 -35.03 2.13
CA ASN A 597 -6.16 -34.05 1.83
C ASN A 597 -6.97 -34.55 0.62
N ASP A 598 -8.06 -35.27 0.89
CA ASP A 598 -8.97 -35.75 -0.15
C ASP A 598 -9.91 -34.61 -0.61
N ARG A 599 -9.49 -33.87 -1.65
CA ARG A 599 -10.43 -33.20 -2.58
C ARG A 599 -10.56 -34.01 -3.87
N LYS A 600 -11.12 -35.22 -3.75
CA LYS A 600 -12.00 -35.93 -4.71
C LYS A 600 -12.05 -37.40 -4.31
N LYS A 601 -13.29 -37.88 -4.13
CA LYS A 601 -13.65 -39.28 -3.87
C LYS A 601 -13.20 -40.20 -5.00
#